data_AF-A0A1X7IT93-F1
#
_entry.id   AF-A0A1X7IT93-F1
#
_cell.length_a   1.000
_cell.length_b   1.000
_cell.length_c   1.000
_cell.angle_alpha   90.00
_cell.angle_beta   90.00
_cell.angle_gamma   90.00
#
_symmetry.space_group_name_H-M   'P 1'
#
loop_
_entity.id
_entity.type
_entity.pdbx_description
1 polymer ?
#
loop_
_entity_poly.entity_id
_entity_poly.type
_entity_poly.pdbx_seq_one_letter_code
_entity_poly.pdbx_strand_id
1 'polypeptide(L)'
;MASNKDSKQLLNELQELPISEDVKFLLLELTKRKNKMNQLKMRLRLLSIINTGLAVILLFWLVKMSQISHKDVFDVLSYLGSSKASVLFVILSISSMILTQSVSKEYNKQKKKYDDLREEAISRLNTGWKGNESSRVRDMISSLMDKINGVNLRHTK
;
A
#
# COMPACT_ATOMS: atom_id res chain seq x y z
N MET A 1 10.78 10.58 -4.71
CA MET A 1 10.23 9.69 -5.77
C MET A 1 11.39 9.43 -6.73
N ALA A 2 12.06 8.27 -6.63
CA ALA A 2 13.09 7.92 -7.60
C ALA A 2 12.45 7.80 -8.98
N SER A 3 13.10 8.35 -10.00
CA SER A 3 12.59 8.40 -11.36
C SER A 3 12.41 6.98 -11.89
N ASN A 4 11.38 6.72 -12.70
CA ASN A 4 11.15 5.43 -13.38
C ASN A 4 12.39 4.98 -14.20
N LYS A 5 13.27 5.94 -14.56
CA LYS A 5 14.56 5.70 -15.19
C LYS A 5 15.57 5.04 -14.24
N ASP A 6 15.63 5.51 -12.99
CA ASP A 6 16.53 4.99 -11.96
C ASP A 6 16.14 3.57 -11.55
N SER A 7 14.84 3.29 -11.46
CA SER A 7 14.35 1.95 -11.10
C SER A 7 14.68 0.92 -12.18
N LYS A 8 14.61 1.29 -13.46
CA LYS A 8 15.01 0.42 -14.59
C LYS A 8 16.52 0.19 -14.61
N GLN A 9 17.30 1.23 -14.35
CA GLN A 9 18.76 1.12 -14.31
C GLN A 9 19.21 0.20 -13.16
N LEU A 10 18.63 0.36 -11.97
CA LEU A 10 18.92 -0.51 -10.82
C LEU A 10 18.44 -1.96 -11.04
N LEU A 11 17.38 -2.18 -11.83
CA LEU A 11 16.95 -3.53 -12.24
C LEU A 11 17.92 -4.18 -13.22
N ASN A 12 18.54 -3.40 -14.11
CA ASN A 12 19.60 -3.89 -15.00
C ASN A 12 20.86 -4.22 -14.20
N GLU A 13 21.26 -3.37 -13.26
CA GLU A 13 22.38 -3.64 -12.33
C GLU A 13 22.14 -4.95 -11.54
N LEU A 14 20.90 -5.23 -11.15
CA LEU A 14 20.53 -6.47 -10.47
C LEU A 14 20.65 -7.72 -11.38
N GLN A 15 20.50 -7.56 -12.70
CA GLN A 15 20.69 -8.64 -13.68
C GLN A 15 22.17 -8.90 -13.98
N GLU A 16 23.04 -7.89 -13.83
CA GLU A 16 24.48 -8.01 -14.05
C GLU A 16 25.23 -8.65 -12.87
N LEU A 17 24.57 -8.81 -11.70
CA LEU A 17 25.18 -9.46 -10.55
C LEU A 17 25.52 -10.94 -10.82
N PRO A 18 26.66 -11.46 -10.30
CA PRO A 18 27.08 -12.85 -10.45
C PRO A 18 26.31 -13.77 -9.47
N ILE A 19 24.99 -13.78 -9.57
CA ILE A 19 24.07 -14.60 -8.78
C ILE A 19 23.34 -15.60 -9.67
N SER A 20 22.86 -16.71 -9.10
CA SER A 20 22.09 -17.70 -9.85
C SER A 20 20.81 -17.10 -10.44
N GLU A 21 20.39 -17.59 -11.60
CA GLU A 21 19.19 -17.11 -12.29
C GLU A 21 17.93 -17.23 -11.42
N ASP A 22 17.84 -18.30 -10.63
CA ASP A 22 16.74 -18.50 -9.68
C ASP A 22 16.64 -17.36 -8.66
N VAL A 23 17.76 -16.87 -8.14
CA VAL A 23 17.80 -15.77 -7.19
C VAL A 23 17.48 -14.44 -7.89
N LYS A 24 17.92 -14.24 -9.14
CA LYS A 24 17.53 -13.08 -9.95
C LYS A 24 16.01 -13.04 -10.15
N PHE A 25 15.42 -14.16 -10.56
CA PHE A 25 13.98 -14.26 -10.78
C PHE A 25 13.19 -13.94 -9.50
N LEU A 26 13.63 -14.50 -8.37
CA LEU A 26 13.00 -14.27 -7.07
C LEU A 26 13.05 -12.79 -6.67
N LEU A 27 14.20 -12.12 -6.82
CA LEU A 27 14.36 -10.70 -6.50
C LEU A 27 13.52 -9.78 -7.42
N LEU A 28 13.44 -10.12 -8.71
CA LEU A 28 12.57 -9.41 -9.67
C LEU A 28 11.09 -9.56 -9.30
N GLU A 29 10.65 -10.77 -8.96
CA GLU A 29 9.29 -11.03 -8.52
C GLU A 29 8.96 -10.28 -7.23
N LEU A 30 9.87 -10.27 -6.28
CA LEU A 30 9.73 -9.55 -5.02
C LEU A 30 9.59 -8.04 -5.24
N THR A 31 10.35 -7.48 -6.17
CA THR A 31 10.22 -6.07 -6.61
C THR A 31 8.85 -5.81 -7.23
N LYS A 32 8.38 -6.69 -8.12
CA LYS A 32 7.06 -6.59 -8.76
C LYS A 32 5.92 -6.63 -7.74
N ARG A 33 6.00 -7.53 -6.76
CA ARG A 33 5.01 -7.64 -5.67
C ARG A 33 5.03 -6.41 -4.76
N LYS A 34 6.21 -5.88 -4.42
CA LYS A 34 6.36 -4.62 -3.65
C LYS A 34 5.72 -3.44 -4.38
N ASN A 35 5.93 -3.31 -5.70
CA ASN A 35 5.30 -2.26 -6.51
C ASN A 35 3.78 -2.35 -6.49
N LYS A 36 3.22 -3.55 -6.68
CA LYS A 36 1.77 -3.75 -6.61
C LYS A 36 1.21 -3.39 -5.23
N MET A 37 1.91 -3.77 -4.17
CA MET A 37 1.55 -3.39 -2.80
C MET A 37 1.60 -1.87 -2.58
N ASN A 38 2.64 -1.19 -3.08
CA ASN A 38 2.78 0.27 -2.98
C ASN A 38 1.68 1.02 -3.73
N GLN A 39 1.28 0.53 -4.92
CA GLN A 39 0.15 1.10 -5.67
C GLN A 39 -1.17 0.98 -4.89
N LEU A 40 -1.43 -0.17 -4.27
CA LEU A 40 -2.61 -0.36 -3.41
C LEU A 40 -2.56 0.53 -2.17
N LYS A 41 -1.38 0.68 -1.54
CA LYS A 41 -1.17 1.60 -0.42
C LYS A 41 -1.45 3.05 -0.80
N MET A 42 -1.03 3.48 -1.99
CA MET A 42 -1.32 4.81 -2.52
C MET A 42 -2.82 5.00 -2.75
N ARG A 43 -3.51 4.01 -3.33
CA ARG A 43 -4.98 4.03 -3.49
C ARG A 43 -5.69 4.14 -2.14
N LEU A 44 -5.27 3.38 -1.13
CA LEU A 44 -5.82 3.49 0.23
C LEU A 44 -5.61 4.88 0.83
N ARG A 45 -4.44 5.49 0.61
CA ARG A 45 -4.17 6.86 1.08
C ARG A 45 -5.10 7.87 0.41
N LEU A 46 -5.32 7.77 -0.91
CA LEU A 46 -6.26 8.62 -1.63
C LEU A 46 -7.70 8.43 -1.12
N LEU A 47 -8.13 7.18 -0.94
CA LEU A 47 -9.45 6.87 -0.38
C LEU A 47 -9.60 7.41 1.06
N SER A 48 -8.55 7.34 1.87
CA SER A 48 -8.55 7.93 3.21
C SER A 48 -8.73 9.45 3.18
N ILE A 49 -8.08 10.15 2.24
CA ILE A 49 -8.27 11.60 2.04
C ILE A 49 -9.72 11.90 1.62
N ILE A 50 -10.27 11.15 0.67
CA ILE A 50 -11.65 11.30 0.21
C ILE A 50 -12.64 11.07 1.37
N ASN A 51 -12.48 9.98 2.12
CA ASN A 51 -13.32 9.69 3.27
C ASN A 51 -13.23 10.76 4.36
N THR A 52 -12.03 11.31 4.59
CA THR A 52 -11.85 12.43 5.55
C THR A 52 -12.58 13.67 5.07
N GLY A 53 -12.48 14.01 3.78
CA GLY A 53 -13.22 15.13 3.18
C GLY A 53 -14.73 14.95 3.29
N LEU A 54 -15.25 13.76 2.98
CA LEU A 54 -16.66 13.43 3.13
C LEU A 54 -17.12 13.54 4.59
N ALA A 55 -16.32 13.04 5.54
CA ALA A 55 -16.62 13.15 6.96
C ALA A 55 -16.68 14.62 7.43
N VAL A 56 -15.74 15.47 6.99
CA VAL A 56 -15.75 16.91 7.31
C VAL A 56 -16.99 17.60 6.75
N ILE A 57 -17.37 17.30 5.50
CA ILE A 57 -18.58 17.85 4.88
C ILE A 57 -19.82 17.43 5.67
N LEU A 58 -19.94 16.13 6.01
CA LEU A 58 -21.07 15.61 6.79
C LEU A 58 -21.13 16.23 8.19
N LEU A 59 -19.99 16.39 8.87
CA LEU A 59 -19.90 17.04 10.17
C LEU A 59 -20.29 18.52 10.09
N PHE A 60 -19.81 19.25 9.10
CA PHE A 60 -20.20 20.65 8.89
C PHE A 60 -21.71 20.77 8.67
N TRP A 61 -22.28 19.85 7.88
CA TRP A 61 -23.72 19.81 7.61
C TRP A 61 -24.52 19.49 8.88
N LEU A 62 -24.06 18.53 9.68
CA LEU A 62 -24.65 18.18 10.98
C LEU A 62 -24.59 19.35 11.97
N VAL A 63 -23.48 20.09 12.04
CA VAL A 63 -23.35 21.27 12.90
C VAL A 63 -24.32 22.36 12.46
N LYS A 64 -24.40 22.65 11.15
CA LYS A 64 -25.38 23.60 10.61
C LYS A 64 -26.80 23.19 10.93
N MET A 65 -27.10 21.91 10.84
CA MET A 65 -28.42 21.38 11.17
C MET A 65 -28.72 21.45 12.67
N SER A 66 -27.76 21.14 13.53
CA SER A 66 -27.88 21.26 14.99
C SER A 66 -28.16 22.70 15.45
N GLN A 67 -27.65 23.70 14.72
CA GLN A 67 -27.96 25.11 14.99
C GLN A 67 -29.40 25.50 14.62
N ILE A 68 -30.03 24.75 13.71
CA ILE A 68 -31.38 25.03 13.18
C ILE A 68 -32.44 24.14 13.85
N SER A 69 -32.09 22.90 14.21
CA SER A 69 -33.00 21.89 14.74
C SER A 69 -32.76 21.70 16.23
N HIS A 70 -33.71 22.13 17.06
CA HIS A 70 -33.68 21.94 18.52
C HIS A 70 -34.22 20.58 18.98
N LYS A 71 -34.66 19.71 18.07
CA LYS A 71 -35.42 18.51 18.43
C LYS A 71 -35.05 17.32 17.53
N ASP A 72 -34.97 16.19 18.22
CA ASP A 72 -34.99 14.78 17.79
C ASP A 72 -34.04 14.25 16.70
N VAL A 73 -33.53 13.04 16.92
CA VAL A 73 -32.64 12.33 15.97
C VAL A 73 -33.38 11.96 14.67
N PHE A 74 -34.70 11.76 14.77
CA PHE A 74 -35.55 11.47 13.61
C PHE A 74 -35.69 12.67 12.66
N ASP A 75 -35.57 13.90 13.15
CA ASP A 75 -35.59 15.10 12.30
C ASP A 75 -34.33 15.20 11.45
N VAL A 76 -33.18 14.77 11.98
CA VAL A 76 -31.93 14.64 11.21
C VAL A 76 -32.10 13.63 10.06
N LEU A 77 -32.76 12.50 10.35
CA LEU A 77 -32.98 11.46 9.35
C LEU A 77 -34.00 11.90 8.28
N SER A 78 -35.07 12.61 8.67
CA SER A 78 -36.07 13.13 7.75
C SER A 78 -35.48 14.18 6.80
N TYR A 79 -34.59 15.03 7.32
CA TYR A 79 -33.89 16.06 6.53
C TYR A 79 -32.82 15.49 5.60
N LEU A 80 -32.11 14.44 6.04
CA LEU A 80 -31.21 13.68 5.16
C LEU A 80 -31.99 13.06 3.99
N GLY A 81 -33.23 12.61 4.23
CA GLY A 81 -34.13 12.10 3.19
C GLY A 81 -34.77 13.17 2.31
N SER A 82 -34.96 14.40 2.82
CA SER A 82 -35.63 15.49 2.07
C SER A 82 -34.70 16.19 1.08
N SER A 83 -33.39 16.15 1.32
CA SER A 83 -32.37 16.77 0.46
C SER A 83 -31.74 15.75 -0.47
N LYS A 84 -31.98 15.89 -1.79
CA LYS A 84 -31.34 15.06 -2.83
C LYS A 84 -29.81 15.07 -2.72
N ALA A 85 -29.22 16.21 -2.37
CA ALA A 85 -27.78 16.34 -2.18
C ALA A 85 -27.28 15.49 -1.01
N SER A 86 -28.04 15.45 0.09
CA SER A 86 -27.66 14.73 1.31
C SER A 86 -27.75 13.22 1.13
N VAL A 87 -28.80 12.75 0.46
CA VAL A 87 -28.91 11.35 0.05
C VAL A 87 -27.72 10.96 -0.83
N LEU A 88 -27.33 11.78 -1.80
CA LEU A 88 -26.16 11.52 -2.65
C LEU A 88 -24.86 11.45 -1.84
N PHE A 89 -24.62 12.38 -0.91
CA PHE A 89 -23.43 12.36 -0.05
C PHE A 89 -23.36 11.13 0.86
N VAL A 90 -24.50 10.68 1.40
CA VAL A 90 -24.57 9.45 2.19
C VAL A 90 -24.26 8.23 1.33
N ILE A 91 -24.87 8.11 0.14
CA ILE A 91 -24.58 7.01 -0.80
C ILE A 91 -23.11 7.00 -1.21
N LEU A 92 -22.53 8.17 -1.52
CA LEU A 92 -21.11 8.31 -1.84
C LEU A 92 -20.22 7.88 -0.67
N SER A 93 -20.58 8.23 0.56
CA SER A 93 -19.84 7.86 1.76
C SER A 93 -19.87 6.35 2.01
N ILE A 94 -21.04 5.73 1.91
CA ILE A 94 -21.20 4.27 2.04
C ILE A 94 -20.40 3.56 0.94
N SER A 95 -20.54 4.01 -0.30
CA SER A 95 -19.84 3.44 -1.45
C SER A 95 -18.33 3.56 -1.31
N SER A 96 -17.82 4.72 -0.89
CA SER A 96 -16.40 4.94 -0.64
C SER A 96 -15.86 4.06 0.50
N MET A 97 -16.65 3.84 1.57
CA MET A 97 -16.30 2.92 2.65
C MET A 97 -16.21 1.46 2.17
N ILE A 98 -17.17 0.99 1.38
CA ILE A 98 -17.16 -0.36 0.80
C ILE A 98 -15.95 -0.55 -0.11
N LEU A 99 -15.66 0.43 -0.98
CA LEU A 99 -14.47 0.42 -1.83
C LEU A 99 -13.19 0.40 -1.01
N THR A 100 -13.12 1.16 0.08
CA THR A 100 -11.96 1.18 1.00
C THR A 100 -11.73 -0.19 1.63
N GLN A 101 -12.78 -0.86 2.11
CA GLN A 101 -12.66 -2.23 2.62
C GLN A 101 -12.18 -3.21 1.56
N SER A 102 -12.70 -3.13 0.34
CA SER A 102 -12.30 -4.00 -0.77
C SER A 102 -10.81 -3.84 -1.09
N VAL A 103 -10.35 -2.59 -1.25
CA VAL A 103 -8.93 -2.30 -1.52
C VAL A 103 -8.05 -2.70 -0.32
N SER A 104 -8.53 -2.55 0.91
CA SER A 104 -7.80 -2.95 2.13
C SER A 104 -7.59 -4.46 2.19
N LYS A 105 -8.62 -5.25 1.87
CA LYS A 105 -8.52 -6.72 1.77
C LYS A 105 -7.49 -7.13 0.70
N GLU A 106 -7.54 -6.51 -0.47
CA GLU A 106 -6.57 -6.80 -1.54
C GLU A 106 -5.15 -6.38 -1.15
N TYR A 107 -4.99 -5.23 -0.47
CA TYR A 107 -3.70 -4.80 0.07
C TYR A 107 -3.12 -5.81 1.05
N ASN A 108 -3.91 -6.28 2.02
CA ASN A 108 -3.47 -7.28 3.00
C ASN A 108 -3.10 -8.61 2.33
N LYS A 109 -3.85 -9.03 1.31
CA LYS A 109 -3.53 -10.22 0.52
C LYS A 109 -2.20 -10.08 -0.23
N GLN A 110 -1.96 -8.94 -0.86
CA GLN A 110 -0.68 -8.68 -1.56
C GLN A 110 0.48 -8.51 -0.58
N LYS A 111 0.24 -7.89 0.58
CA LYS A 111 1.23 -7.75 1.65
C LYS A 111 1.69 -9.13 2.14
N LYS A 112 0.75 -10.03 2.48
CA LYS A 112 1.08 -11.40 2.89
C LYS A 112 1.92 -12.12 1.84
N LYS A 113 1.49 -12.08 0.57
CA LYS A 113 2.25 -12.66 -0.56
C LYS A 113 3.65 -12.06 -0.74
N TYR A 114 3.84 -10.80 -0.38
CA TYR A 114 5.13 -10.14 -0.41
C TYR A 114 6.00 -10.58 0.78
N ASP A 115 5.43 -10.63 1.98
CA ASP A 115 6.12 -11.04 3.20
C ASP A 115 6.58 -12.51 3.10
N ASP A 116 5.70 -13.42 2.64
CA ASP A 116 6.03 -14.83 2.39
C ASP A 116 7.21 -14.97 1.41
N LEU A 117 7.17 -14.24 0.28
CA LEU A 117 8.24 -14.28 -0.72
C LEU A 117 9.54 -13.64 -0.21
N ARG A 118 9.43 -12.63 0.65
CA ARG A 118 10.58 -11.97 1.27
C ARG A 118 11.28 -12.89 2.25
N GLU A 119 10.54 -13.65 3.05
CA GLU A 119 11.10 -14.66 3.94
C GLU A 119 11.79 -15.77 3.14
N GLU A 120 11.18 -16.23 2.04
CA GLU A 120 11.82 -17.17 1.12
C GLU A 120 13.11 -16.61 0.52
N ALA A 121 13.10 -15.34 0.08
CA ALA A 121 14.29 -14.65 -0.43
C ALA A 121 15.44 -14.66 0.59
N ILE A 122 15.13 -14.28 1.83
CA ILE A 122 16.12 -14.22 2.93
C ILE A 122 16.66 -15.62 3.22
N SER A 123 15.80 -16.64 3.26
CA SER A 123 16.20 -18.03 3.47
C SER A 123 17.13 -18.54 2.38
N ARG A 124 16.80 -18.31 1.10
CA ARG A 124 17.65 -18.69 -0.04
C ARG A 124 18.99 -17.95 -0.06
N LEU A 125 18.97 -16.65 0.27
CA LEU A 125 20.19 -15.84 0.38
C LEU A 125 21.08 -16.26 1.56
N ASN A 126 20.51 -16.82 2.63
CA ASN A 126 21.27 -17.33 3.77
C ASN A 126 21.82 -18.76 3.54
N THR A 127 21.09 -19.60 2.81
CA THR A 127 21.43 -21.03 2.64
C THR A 127 22.45 -21.28 1.53
N GLY A 128 22.42 -20.53 0.43
CA GLY A 128 23.32 -20.78 -0.70
C GLY A 128 24.75 -20.24 -0.54
N TRP A 129 25.03 -19.48 0.53
CA TRP A 129 26.15 -18.53 0.58
C TRP A 129 27.01 -18.78 1.82
N LYS A 130 27.84 -19.82 1.77
CA LYS A 130 28.87 -20.13 2.80
C LYS A 130 30.22 -19.55 2.37
N GLY A 131 30.56 -18.32 2.77
CA GLY A 131 31.91 -17.73 2.59
C GLY A 131 31.99 -16.21 2.75
N ASN A 132 33.19 -15.65 2.98
CA ASN A 132 33.38 -14.21 3.23
C ASN A 132 33.03 -13.30 2.04
N GLU A 133 33.31 -13.71 0.79
CA GLU A 133 32.90 -12.95 -0.41
C GLU A 133 31.37 -12.84 -0.54
N SER A 134 30.66 -13.85 -0.04
CA SER A 134 29.20 -13.93 -0.11
C SER A 134 28.53 -12.87 0.78
N SER A 135 29.14 -12.48 1.91
CA SER A 135 28.59 -11.40 2.76
C SER A 135 28.56 -10.05 2.03
N ARG A 136 29.60 -9.74 1.26
CA ARG A 136 29.71 -8.47 0.52
C ARG A 136 28.66 -8.37 -0.58
N VAL A 137 28.44 -9.45 -1.32
CA VAL A 137 27.42 -9.46 -2.38
C VAL A 137 26.00 -9.48 -1.79
N ARG A 138 25.78 -10.06 -0.58
CA ARG A 138 24.49 -9.98 0.13
C ARG A 138 24.18 -8.55 0.58
N ASP A 139 25.18 -7.83 1.08
CA ASP A 139 25.03 -6.41 1.42
C ASP A 139 24.78 -5.56 0.18
N MET A 140 25.45 -5.86 -0.94
CA MET A 140 25.20 -5.20 -2.21
C MET A 140 23.75 -5.40 -2.68
N ILE A 141 23.26 -6.65 -2.70
CA ILE A 141 21.87 -6.97 -3.05
C ILE A 141 20.89 -6.27 -2.10
N SER A 142 21.16 -6.29 -0.79
CA SER A 142 20.30 -5.62 0.20
C SER A 142 20.24 -4.12 -0.04
N SER A 143 21.38 -3.49 -0.35
CA SER A 143 21.46 -2.06 -0.65
C SER A 143 20.75 -1.68 -1.96
N LEU A 144 20.87 -2.52 -2.99
CA LEU A 144 20.19 -2.36 -4.28
C LEU A 144 18.68 -2.49 -4.12
N MET A 145 18.21 -3.51 -3.40
CA MET A 145 16.79 -3.77 -3.16
C MET A 145 16.14 -2.69 -2.28
N ASP A 146 16.89 -2.14 -1.32
CA ASP A 146 16.45 -0.98 -0.55
C ASP A 146 16.32 0.27 -1.43
N LYS A 147 17.29 0.51 -2.32
CA LYS A 147 17.25 1.64 -3.28
C LYS A 147 16.15 1.53 -4.33
N ILE A 148 15.87 0.34 -4.85
CA ILE A 148 14.86 0.15 -5.91
C ILE A 148 13.45 0.45 -5.38
N ASN A 149 13.11 -0.11 -4.21
CA ASN A 149 11.72 -0.13 -3.75
C ASN A 149 11.54 -0.16 -2.22
N GLY A 150 12.57 0.17 -1.45
CA GLY A 150 12.57 0.06 0.01
C GLY A 150 12.29 -1.37 0.45
N VAL A 151 12.87 -2.34 -0.27
CA VAL A 151 12.81 -3.74 0.13
C VAL A 151 13.97 -3.98 1.08
N ASN A 152 13.65 -4.13 2.35
CA ASN A 152 14.64 -4.48 3.35
C ASN A 152 14.87 -6.00 3.37
N LEU A 153 16.03 -6.47 2.89
CA LEU A 153 16.44 -7.87 2.99
C LEU A 153 17.38 -8.14 4.18
N ARG A 154 17.70 -7.12 4.99
CA ARG A 154 18.49 -7.32 6.20
C ARG A 154 17.65 -8.05 7.25
N HIS A 155 18.27 -9.06 7.85
CA HIS A 155 17.69 -9.91 8.87
C HIS A 155 17.11 -9.05 10.00
N THR A 156 15.78 -9.04 10.14
CA THR A 156 15.15 -8.75 11.43
C THR A 156 15.17 -10.05 12.21
N LYS A 157 15.86 -10.03 13.36
CA LYS A 157 15.91 -11.12 14.34
C LYS A 157 14.54 -11.68 14.65
#